data_AF-A0A2S6T878-F1
#
_entry.id   AF-A0A2S6T878-F1
#
_cell.length_a   1.000
_cell.length_b   1.000
_cell.length_c   1.000
_cell.angle_alpha   90.00
_cell.angle_beta   90.00
_cell.angle_gamma   90.00
#
_symmetry.space_group_name_H-M   'P 1'
#
loop_
_entity.id
_entity.type
_entity.pdbx_description
1 polymer ?
#
loop_
_entity_poly.entity_id
_entity_poly.type
_entity_poly.pdbx_seq_one_letter_code
_entity_poly.pdbx_strand_id
1 'polypeptide(L)' 'YKLIDDGVISGGMIPKATTCLQAVEKGVDAAVILDGRVAHAILLELFTDHGVGTLISRG' A
#
# COMPACT_ATOMS: atom_id res chain seq x y z
N TYR A 1 -13.14 -5.13 7.25
CA TYR A 1 -11.97 -5.04 6.36
C TYR A 1 -12.50 -5.15 4.93
N LYS A 2 -13.19 -4.11 4.42
CA LYS A 2 -14.16 -4.26 3.32
C LYS A 2 -13.61 -4.97 2.07
N LEU A 3 -12.46 -4.56 1.53
CA LEU A 3 -11.90 -5.17 0.31
C LEU A 3 -11.41 -6.61 0.50
N ILE A 4 -11.08 -7.02 1.72
CA ILE A 4 -10.77 -8.42 2.05
C ILE A 4 -12.07 -9.20 2.18
N ASP A 5 -13.06 -8.64 2.86
CA ASP A 5 -14.39 -9.25 3.06
C ASP A 5 -15.11 -9.46 1.71
N ASP A 6 -14.95 -8.52 0.77
CA ASP A 6 -15.47 -8.57 -0.61
C ASP A 6 -14.64 -9.50 -1.53
N GLY A 7 -13.54 -10.07 -1.05
CA GLY A 7 -12.67 -10.99 -1.80
C GLY A 7 -11.74 -10.33 -2.84
N VAL A 8 -11.74 -8.99 -2.95
CA VAL A 8 -10.88 -8.24 -3.87
C VAL A 8 -9.40 -8.38 -3.48
N ILE A 9 -9.10 -8.29 -2.19
CA ILE A 9 -7.76 -8.55 -1.63
C ILE A 9 -7.73 -9.99 -1.13
N SER A 10 -6.86 -10.81 -1.72
CA SER A 10 -6.77 -12.24 -1.40
C SER A 10 -5.32 -12.74 -1.34
N GLY A 11 -5.14 -13.95 -0.80
CA GLY A 11 -3.85 -14.63 -0.72
C GLY A 11 -2.78 -13.83 0.02
N GLY A 12 -1.57 -13.80 -0.54
CA GLY A 12 -0.43 -13.09 0.05
C GLY A 12 -0.59 -11.57 0.14
N MET A 13 -1.62 -10.99 -0.48
CA MET A 13 -1.91 -9.57 -0.34
C MET A 13 -2.60 -9.23 0.99
N ILE A 14 -3.32 -10.18 1.60
CA ILE A 14 -3.94 -10.00 2.92
C ILE A 14 -2.91 -9.57 3.97
N PRO A 15 -1.81 -10.31 4.22
CA PRO A 15 -0.83 -9.90 5.22
C PRO A 15 -0.12 -8.59 4.86
N LYS A 16 0.05 -8.27 3.57
CA LYS A 16 0.67 -7.01 3.11
C LYS A 16 -0.24 -5.81 3.44
N ALA A 17 -1.50 -5.87 3.03
CA ALA A 17 -2.48 -4.82 3.29
C ALA A 17 -2.72 -4.62 4.79
N THR A 18 -2.88 -5.71 5.56
CA THR A 18 -3.09 -5.63 7.01
C THR A 18 -1.88 -5.05 7.72
N THR A 19 -0.64 -5.36 7.31
CA THR A 19 0.57 -4.76 7.89
C THR A 19 0.63 -3.25 7.64
N CYS A 20 0.35 -2.81 6.41
CA CYS A 20 0.29 -1.39 6.07
C CYS A 20 -0.79 -0.66 6.85
N LEU A 21 -1.99 -1.24 6.96
CA LEU A 21 -3.07 -0.68 7.76
C LEU A 21 -2.66 -0.53 9.23
N GLN A 22 -2.09 -1.58 9.84
CA GLN A 22 -1.61 -1.54 11.23
C GLN A 22 -0.51 -0.49 11.45
N ALA A 23 0.40 -0.31 10.49
CA ALA A 23 1.44 0.71 10.56
C ALA A 23 0.83 2.11 10.59
N VAL A 24 -0.12 2.36 9.68
CA VAL A 24 -0.87 3.61 9.64
C VAL A 24 -1.63 3.81 10.96
N GLU A 25 -2.40 2.81 11.42
CA GLU A 25 -3.12 2.82 12.71
C GLU A 25 -2.22 3.10 13.94
N LYS A 26 -0.93 2.77 13.88
CA LYS A 26 0.06 3.04 14.93
C LYS A 26 0.77 4.39 14.82
N GLY A 27 0.38 5.24 13.86
CA GLY A 27 0.84 6.62 13.78
C GLY A 27 1.80 6.91 12.62
N VAL A 28 2.00 5.97 11.69
CA VAL A 28 2.64 6.29 10.41
C VAL A 28 1.66 7.10 9.54
N ASP A 29 2.13 8.15 8.88
CA ASP A 29 1.29 9.02 8.05
C ASP A 29 0.66 8.26 6.87
N ALA A 30 1.47 7.48 6.16
CA ALA A 30 1.03 6.61 5.08
C ALA A 30 1.98 5.44 4.84
N ALA A 31 1.47 4.38 4.22
CA ALA A 31 2.24 3.22 3.77
C ALA A 31 1.91 2.93 2.30
N VAL A 32 2.92 2.54 1.51
CA VAL A 32 2.76 2.27 0.08
C VAL A 32 3.15 0.83 -0.23
N ILE A 33 2.33 0.14 -1.04
CA ILE A 33 2.67 -1.15 -1.65
C ILE A 33 3.11 -0.88 -3.10
N LEU A 34 4.34 -1.25 -3.44
CA LEU A 34 4.97 -1.04 -4.75
C LEU A 34 5.16 -2.34 -5.54
N ASP A 35 5.10 -2.25 -6.88
CA ASP A 35 5.57 -3.33 -7.76
C ASP A 35 7.10 -3.24 -7.90
N GLY A 36 7.81 -4.13 -7.21
CA GLY A 36 9.28 -4.19 -7.23
C GLY A 36 9.90 -4.56 -8.59
N ARG A 37 9.11 -4.96 -9.59
CA ARG A 37 9.61 -5.24 -10.94
C ARG A 37 9.76 -3.98 -11.79
N VAL A 38 9.11 -2.88 -11.39
CA VAL A 38 9.22 -1.60 -12.09
C VAL A 38 10.58 -0.98 -11.76
N ALA A 39 11.36 -0.69 -12.80
CA ALA A 39 12.65 -0.03 -12.64
C ALA A 39 12.46 1.31 -11.93
N HIS A 40 13.25 1.55 -10.88
CA HIS A 40 13.20 2.78 -10.08
C HIS A 40 11.84 3.05 -9.40
N ALA A 41 11.02 2.02 -9.11
CA ALA A 41 9.71 2.16 -8.48
C ALA A 41 9.69 3.10 -7.25
N ILE A 42 10.72 3.02 -6.39
CA ILE A 42 10.84 3.88 -5.20
C ILE A 42 11.02 5.35 -5.60
N LEU A 43 11.85 5.65 -6.60
CA LEU A 43 12.07 7.02 -7.05
C LEU A 43 10.81 7.58 -7.73
N LEU A 44 10.13 6.75 -8.53
CA LEU A 44 8.87 7.15 -9.17
C LEU A 44 7.80 7.47 -8.13
N GLU A 45 7.69 6.66 -7.06
CA GLU A 45 6.74 6.92 -5.98
C GLU A 45 7.03 8.23 -5.24
N LEU A 46 8.30 8.53 -4.96
CA LEU A 46 8.67 9.70 -4.16
C LEU A 46 8.72 11.01 -4.94
N PHE A 47 9.00 10.95 -6.25
CA PHE A 47 9.30 12.12 -7.07
C PHE A 47 8.29 12.37 -8.19
N THR A 48 7.10 11.77 -8.11
CA THR A 48 5.98 12.09 -9.01
C THR A 48 4.71 12.36 -8.21
N ASP A 49 3.90 13.32 -8.66
CA ASP A 49 2.67 13.71 -7.95
C ASP A 49 1.64 12.58 -7.86
N HIS A 50 1.62 11.70 -8.86
CA HIS A 50 0.67 10.59 -8.92
C HIS A 50 1.17 9.32 -8.23
N GLY A 51 2.48 9.17 -8.00
CA GLY A 51 3.08 7.91 -7.59
C GLY A 51 2.85 6.78 -8.59
N VAL A 52 3.30 5.57 -8.24
CA VAL A 52 3.12 4.34 -9.03
C VAL A 52 2.61 3.16 -8.20
N GLY A 53 2.50 3.32 -6.89
CA GLY A 53 2.02 2.30 -5.96
C GLY A 53 0.57 2.45 -5.52
N THR A 54 0.17 1.57 -4.60
CA THR A 54 -1.08 1.71 -3.85
C THR A 54 -0.77 2.38 -2.52
N LEU A 55 -1.21 3.62 -2.36
CA LEU A 55 -1.11 4.40 -1.13
C LEU A 55 -2.21 4.01 -0.14
N ILE A 56 -1.82 3.74 1.11
CA ILE A 56 -2.72 3.50 2.24
C ILE A 56 -2.42 4.59 3.28
N SER A 57 -3.41 5.43 3.57
CA SER A 57 -3.33 6.49 4.57
C SER A 57 -4.62 6.56 5.38
N ARG A 58 -4.61 7.31 6.50
CA ARG A 58 -5.87 7.71 7.13
C ARG A 58 -6.56 8.73 6.23
N GLY A 59 -7.87 8.59 6.08
CA GLY A 59 -8.72 9.62 5.46
C GLY A 59 -8.86 10.84 6.34
#